data_AF-A0A314UNZ0-F1
#
_entry.id   AF-A0A314UNZ0-F1
#
_cell.length_a   1.000
_cell.length_b   1.000
_cell.length_c   1.000
_cell.angle_alpha   90.00
_cell.angle_beta   90.00
_cell.angle_gamma   90.00
#
_symmetry.space_group_name_H-M   'P 1'
#
loop_
_entity.id
_entity.type
_entity.pdbx_description
1 polymer ?
#
loop_
_entity_poly.entity_id
_entity_poly.type
_entity_poly.pdbx_seq_one_letter_code
_entity_poly.pdbx_strand_id
1 'polypeptide(L)'
;MSARTDEVIGKNYLQWHGSQAQLVITEPELCKQILNNKDGLVSTTEAEKWAKELAILAFHGESLKSMIPEMISSAEAMLGRWKNYEGKEIDVLQEFRLLSSEVISRTAAILKESTFLRC
;
A
#
# COMPACT_ATOMS: atom_id res chain seq x y z
N MET A 1 2.77 -31.03 11.21
CA MET A 1 2.42 -30.65 12.59
C MET A 1 2.78 -29.18 12.73
N SER A 2 1.79 -28.29 12.60
CA SER A 2 2.01 -26.84 12.55
C SER A 2 2.14 -26.32 13.98
N ALA A 3 3.34 -25.92 14.38
CA ALA A 3 3.54 -25.19 15.62
C ALA A 3 3.35 -23.71 15.32
N ARG A 4 2.24 -23.15 15.82
CA ARG A 4 2.03 -21.71 15.99
C ARG A 4 3.01 -21.22 17.05
N THR A 5 3.93 -20.33 16.69
CA THR A 5 4.77 -19.58 17.63
C THR A 5 4.49 -18.10 17.42
N ASP A 6 3.54 -17.59 18.20
CA ASP A 6 3.37 -16.17 18.46
C ASP A 6 4.50 -15.73 19.41
N GLU A 7 5.66 -15.32 18.85
CA GLU A 7 6.70 -14.45 19.43
C GLU A 7 7.99 -14.56 18.60
N VAL A 8 8.05 -13.92 17.43
CA VAL A 8 9.33 -13.59 16.78
C VAL A 8 9.27 -12.19 16.18
N ILE A 9 8.90 -11.21 17.00
CA ILE A 9 9.19 -9.81 16.69
C ILE A 9 10.62 -9.57 17.19
N GLY A 10 11.61 -9.77 16.30
CA GLY A 10 13.02 -9.41 16.58
C GLY A 10 14.09 -10.48 16.32
N LYS A 11 13.83 -11.51 15.52
CA LYS A 11 14.89 -12.41 15.05
C LYS A 11 14.68 -12.74 13.58
N ASN A 12 15.67 -12.50 12.74
CA ASN A 12 15.65 -13.03 11.38
C ASN A 12 15.60 -14.56 11.39
N TYR A 13 14.73 -15.16 10.58
CA TYR A 13 14.57 -16.61 10.51
C TYR A 13 14.40 -17.08 9.07
N LEU A 14 14.80 -18.33 8.81
CA LEU A 14 14.54 -19.00 7.54
C LEU A 14 13.24 -19.79 7.65
N GLN A 15 12.35 -19.58 6.69
CA GLN A 15 11.15 -20.39 6.49
C GLN A 15 11.22 -21.10 5.14
N TRP A 16 10.59 -22.27 5.03
CA TRP A 16 10.50 -23.01 3.77
C TRP A 16 9.08 -22.92 3.23
N HIS A 17 8.94 -22.40 2.02
CA HIS A 17 7.71 -22.44 1.24
C HIS A 17 7.88 -23.48 0.12
N GLY A 18 7.44 -24.72 0.36
CA GLY A 18 7.72 -25.83 -0.54
C GLY A 18 9.22 -26.14 -0.61
N SER A 19 9.78 -26.18 -1.82
CA SER A 19 11.24 -26.32 -2.05
C SER A 19 12.01 -25.00 -2.00
N GLN A 20 11.35 -23.87 -1.74
CA GLN A 20 11.99 -22.55 -1.69
C GLN A 20 12.23 -22.12 -0.24
N ALA A 21 13.49 -21.89 0.10
CA ALA A 21 13.86 -21.24 1.36
C ALA A 21 13.66 -19.72 1.23
N GLN A 22 13.05 -19.11 2.25
CA GLN A 22 12.82 -17.67 2.36
C GLN A 22 13.41 -17.16 3.67
N LEU A 23 14.23 -16.12 3.60
CA LEU A 23 14.76 -15.43 4.77
C LEU A 23 13.82 -14.28 5.15
N VAL A 24 13.23 -14.38 6.33
CA VAL A 24 12.41 -13.31 6.91
C VAL A 24 13.33 -12.42 7.74
N ILE A 25 13.42 -11.15 7.34
CA ILE A 25 14.21 -10.14 8.04
C ILE A 25 13.26 -9.21 8.79
N THR A 26 13.45 -9.09 10.10
CA THR A 26 12.57 -8.27 10.97
C THR A 26 13.26 -7.04 11.53
N GLU A 27 14.60 -6.97 11.48
CA GLU A 27 15.33 -5.82 12.03
C GLU A 27 15.25 -4.59 11.11
N PRO A 28 14.75 -3.43 11.60
CA PRO A 28 14.54 -2.23 10.78
C PRO A 28 15.81 -1.72 10.10
N GLU A 29 16.96 -1.78 10.77
CA GLU A 29 18.24 -1.31 10.22
C GLU A 29 18.71 -2.18 9.05
N LEU A 30 18.51 -3.49 9.12
CA LEU A 30 18.84 -4.40 8.02
C LEU A 30 17.86 -4.23 6.85
N CYS A 31 16.56 -4.10 7.13
CA CYS A 31 15.57 -3.76 6.11
C CYS A 31 15.96 -2.48 5.37
N LYS A 32 16.37 -1.44 6.12
CA LYS A 32 16.82 -0.16 5.56
C LYS A 32 18.09 -0.30 4.72
N GLN A 33 19.07 -1.09 5.17
CA GLN A 33 20.30 -1.33 4.41
C GLN A 33 20.02 -2.07 3.10
N ILE A 34 19.19 -3.11 3.14
CA ILE A 34 18.80 -3.90 1.97
C ILE A 34 18.04 -3.03 0.96
N LEU A 35 17.05 -2.27 1.43
CA LEU A 35 16.26 -1.38 0.56
C LEU A 35 17.08 -0.24 -0.07
N ASN A 36 18.16 0.19 0.59
CA ASN A 36 19.03 1.29 0.11
C ASN A 36 20.25 0.82 -0.69
N ASN A 37 20.51 -0.49 -0.78
CA ASN A 37 21.64 -0.99 -1.54
C ASN A 37 21.38 -0.82 -3.05
N LYS A 38 22.18 0.00 -3.73
CA LYS A 38 22.05 0.28 -5.16
C LYS A 38 22.71 -0.76 -6.06
N ASP A 39 23.61 -1.58 -5.52
CA ASP A 39 24.53 -2.41 -6.32
C ASP A 39 24.34 -3.93 -6.15
N GLY A 40 23.28 -4.40 -5.49
CA GLY A 40 23.21 -5.82 -5.13
C GLY A 40 21.86 -6.38 -4.74
N LEU A 41 20.85 -6.26 -5.61
CA LEU A 41 19.81 -7.29 -5.71
C LEU A 41 19.45 -7.49 -7.18
N VAL A 42 20.13 -8.46 -7.80
CA VAL A 42 19.77 -9.05 -9.09
C VAL A 42 18.49 -9.88 -8.88
N SER A 43 17.40 -9.13 -8.73
CA SER A 43 16.03 -9.45 -9.07
C SER A 43 15.22 -8.34 -8.43
N THR A 44 15.20 -7.16 -9.04
CA THR A 44 13.99 -6.33 -8.97
C THR A 44 12.87 -7.23 -9.43
N THR A 45 12.23 -7.91 -8.48
CA THR A 45 10.93 -8.50 -8.73
C THR A 45 10.08 -7.38 -9.31
N GLU A 46 9.19 -7.68 -10.25
CA GLU A 46 8.31 -6.65 -10.80
C GLU A 46 7.71 -5.79 -9.68
N ALA A 47 7.41 -6.40 -8.52
CA ALA A 47 6.97 -5.73 -7.30
C ALA A 47 7.90 -4.60 -6.81
N GLU A 48 9.23 -4.72 -6.83
CA GLU A 48 10.14 -3.64 -6.40
C GLU A 48 10.23 -2.50 -7.42
N LYS A 49 10.14 -2.84 -8.72
CA LYS A 49 10.05 -1.84 -9.78
C LYS A 49 8.74 -1.05 -9.67
N TRP A 50 7.63 -1.77 -9.55
CA TRP A 50 6.31 -1.18 -9.33
C TRP A 50 6.26 -0.41 -8.01
N ALA A 51 6.87 -0.88 -6.93
CA ALA A 51 6.89 -0.19 -5.64
C ALA A 51 7.70 1.13 -5.72
N LYS A 52 8.84 1.14 -6.40
CA LYS A 52 9.60 2.39 -6.64
C LYS A 52 8.83 3.34 -7.53
N GLU A 53 8.22 2.85 -8.61
CA GLU A 53 7.38 3.67 -9.49
C GLU A 53 6.17 4.24 -8.74
N LEU A 54 5.43 3.41 -7.99
CA LEU A 54 4.30 3.81 -7.15
C LEU A 54 4.72 4.79 -6.06
N ALA A 55 5.87 4.58 -5.42
CA ALA A 55 6.35 5.47 -4.38
C ALA A 55 6.71 6.86 -4.92
N ILE A 56 7.34 6.91 -6.10
CA ILE A 56 7.70 8.18 -6.76
C ILE A 56 6.45 8.91 -7.27
N LEU A 57 5.44 8.17 -7.77
CA LEU A 57 4.18 8.69 -8.28
C LEU A 57 3.24 9.18 -7.15
N ALA A 58 3.10 8.42 -6.06
CA ALA A 58 2.15 8.70 -4.98
C ALA A 58 2.67 9.66 -3.91
N PHE A 59 3.99 9.76 -3.70
CA PHE A 59 4.58 10.55 -2.61
C PHE A 59 5.38 11.78 -3.06
N HIS A 60 5.08 12.34 -4.24
CA HIS A 60 5.45 13.73 -4.51
C HIS A 60 4.49 14.67 -3.77
N GLY A 61 5.01 15.74 -3.17
CA GLY A 61 4.21 16.70 -2.39
C GLY A 61 3.06 17.34 -3.19
N GLU A 62 3.24 17.51 -4.50
CA GLU A 62 2.18 17.98 -5.40
C GLU A 62 1.08 16.92 -5.62
N SER A 63 1.46 15.64 -5.77
CA SER A 63 0.52 14.51 -5.82
C SER A 63 -0.28 14.36 -4.54
N LEU A 64 0.36 14.58 -3.39
CA LEU A 64 -0.33 14.53 -2.10
C LEU A 64 -1.34 15.68 -1.99
N LYS A 65 -0.99 16.87 -2.49
CA LYS A 65 -1.87 18.03 -2.49
C LYS A 65 -3.11 17.82 -3.38
N SER A 66 -2.97 17.13 -4.52
CA SER A 66 -4.10 16.79 -5.39
C SER A 66 -4.95 15.63 -4.86
N MET A 67 -4.39 14.77 -4.00
CA MET A 67 -5.11 13.64 -3.38
C MET A 67 -6.04 14.07 -2.24
N ILE A 68 -5.69 15.13 -1.50
CA ILE A 68 -6.51 15.66 -0.38
C ILE A 68 -7.96 15.96 -0.78
N PRO A 69 -8.26 16.73 -1.84
CA PRO A 69 -9.64 17.02 -2.22
C PRO A 69 -10.43 15.77 -2.63
N GLU A 70 -9.79 14.80 -3.30
CA GLU A 70 -10.43 13.52 -3.68
C GLU A 70 -10.77 12.66 -2.46
N MET A 71 -9.91 12.67 -1.44
CA MET A 71 -10.18 12.03 -0.16
C MET A 71 -11.41 12.63 0.53
N ILE A 72 -11.49 13.96 0.57
CA ILE A 72 -12.62 14.68 1.16
C ILE A 72 -13.90 14.32 0.41
N SER A 73 -13.89 14.42 -0.93
CA SER A 73 -15.06 14.10 -1.76
C SER A 73 -15.52 12.66 -1.59
N SER A 74 -14.59 11.70 -1.52
CA SER A 74 -14.90 10.28 -1.34
C SER A 74 -15.52 10.01 0.05
N ALA A 75 -15.01 10.69 1.09
CA ALA A 75 -15.56 10.60 2.44
C ALA A 75 -16.96 11.25 2.54
N GLU A 76 -17.18 12.41 1.90
CA GLU A 76 -18.49 13.05 1.82
C GLU A 76 -19.52 12.16 1.11
N ALA A 77 -19.12 11.51 0.01
CA ALA A 77 -19.97 10.56 -0.71
C ALA A 77 -20.33 9.34 0.16
N MET A 78 -19.37 8.78 0.91
CA MET A 78 -19.61 7.70 1.86
C MET A 78 -20.61 8.11 2.94
N LEU A 79 -20.38 9.24 3.60
CA LEU A 79 -21.28 9.78 4.62
C LEU A 79 -22.67 10.12 4.06
N GLY A 80 -22.74 10.59 2.81
CA GLY A 80 -23.99 10.82 2.10
C GLY A 80 -24.80 9.54 1.91
N ARG A 81 -24.15 8.42 1.55
CA ARG A 81 -24.81 7.10 1.47
C ARG A 81 -25.31 6.65 2.83
N TRP A 82 -24.53 6.86 3.89
CA TRP A 82 -24.88 6.46 5.26
C TRP A 82 -26.11 7.19 5.80
N LYS A 83 -26.36 8.44 5.40
CA LYS A 83 -27.58 9.18 5.78
C LYS A 83 -28.87 8.49 5.34
N ASN A 84 -28.80 7.65 4.30
CA ASN A 84 -29.96 6.91 3.80
C ASN A 84 -30.13 5.54 4.48
N TYR A 85 -29.31 5.20 5.49
CA TYR A 85 -29.50 4.00 6.29
C TYR A 85 -30.50 4.30 7.40
N GLU A 86 -31.74 3.83 7.21
CA GLU A 86 -32.84 3.92 8.19
C GLU A 86 -32.64 2.96 9.38
N GLY A 87 -31.53 3.10 10.12
CA GLY A 87 -31.23 2.27 11.30
C GLY A 87 -30.72 0.86 10.98
N LYS A 88 -30.29 0.60 9.74
CA LYS A 88 -29.62 -0.65 9.36
C LYS A 88 -28.17 -0.66 9.87
N GLU A 89 -27.70 -1.80 10.34
CA GLU A 89 -26.28 -1.98 10.70
C GLU A 89 -25.38 -1.74 9.48
N ILE A 90 -24.25 -1.06 9.71
CA ILE A 90 -23.26 -0.73 8.69
C ILE A 90 -21.97 -1.48 9.02
N ASP A 91 -21.45 -2.25 8.06
CA ASP A 91 -20.09 -2.79 8.14
C ASP A 91 -19.08 -1.67 7.85
N VAL A 92 -18.59 -1.06 8.92
CA VAL A 92 -17.61 0.02 8.86
C VAL A 92 -16.32 -0.43 8.15
N LEU A 93 -15.85 -1.67 8.36
CA LEU A 93 -14.62 -2.14 7.74
C LEU A 93 -14.76 -2.21 6.22
N GLN A 94 -15.90 -2.70 5.73
CA GLN A 94 -16.18 -2.77 4.31
C GLN A 94 -16.29 -1.36 3.68
N GLU A 95 -16.97 -0.44 4.35
CA GLU A 95 -17.09 0.94 3.87
C GLU A 95 -15.72 1.67 3.82
N PHE A 96 -14.87 1.47 4.82
CA PHE A 96 -13.51 2.04 4.80
C PHE A 96 -12.62 1.41 3.71
N ARG A 97 -12.80 0.12 3.40
CA ARG A 97 -12.11 -0.51 2.25
C ARG A 97 -12.57 0.10 0.93
N LEU A 98 -13.87 0.32 0.76
CA LEU A 98 -14.43 0.99 -0.42
C LEU A 98 -13.90 2.42 -0.55
N LEU A 99 -13.90 3.19 0.55
CA LEU A 99 -13.34 4.54 0.60
C LEU A 99 -11.87 4.56 0.17
N SER A 100 -11.05 3.66 0.71
CA SER A 100 -9.62 3.57 0.37
C SER A 100 -9.43 3.24 -1.11
N SER A 101 -10.26 2.35 -1.66
CA SER A 101 -10.24 2.00 -3.08
C SER A 101 -10.63 3.18 -3.98
N GLU A 102 -11.67 3.96 -3.63
CA GLU A 102 -12.07 5.16 -4.37
C GLU A 102 -10.95 6.20 -4.40
N VAL A 103 -10.34 6.47 -3.24
CA VAL A 103 -9.25 7.43 -3.12
C VAL A 103 -8.05 7.03 -3.97
N ILE A 104 -7.62 5.76 -3.87
CA ILE A 104 -6.48 5.27 -4.66
C ILE A 104 -6.81 5.32 -6.16
N SER A 105 -8.03 4.96 -6.56
CA SER A 105 -8.43 4.95 -7.98
C SER A 105 -8.48 6.36 -8.58
N ARG A 106 -9.08 7.32 -7.88
CA ARG A 106 -9.15 8.73 -8.31
C ARG A 106 -7.75 9.35 -8.37
N THR A 107 -6.91 9.07 -7.39
CA THR A 107 -5.51 9.54 -7.37
C THR A 107 -4.70 8.95 -8.51
N ALA A 108 -4.83 7.65 -8.77
CA ALA A 108 -4.15 6.99 -9.89
C ALA A 108 -4.58 7.53 -11.25
N ALA A 109 -5.84 7.93 -11.41
CA ALA A 109 -6.34 8.58 -12.62
C ALA A 109 -5.68 9.96 -12.84
N ILE A 110 -5.60 10.77 -11.79
CA ILE A 110 -4.96 12.11 -11.83
C ILE A 110 -3.47 12.00 -12.18
N LEU A 111 -2.77 11.03 -11.60
CA LEU A 111 -1.34 10.81 -11.88
C LEU A 111 -1.11 10.40 -13.34
N LYS A 112 -1.97 9.56 -13.91
CA LYS A 112 -1.91 9.21 -15.34
C LYS A 112 -2.12 10.44 -16.23
N GLU A 113 -3.07 11.32 -15.90
CA GLU A 113 -3.33 12.58 -16.63
C GLU A 113 -2.12 13.53 -16.59
N SER A 114 -1.52 13.71 -15.42
CA SER A 114 -0.34 14.59 -15.24
C SER A 114 0.93 14.10 -15.96
N THR A 115 1.04 12.78 -16.17
CA THR A 115 2.16 12.18 -16.90
C THR A 115 1.95 12.32 -18.41
N PHE A 116 0.69 12.23 -18.87
CA PHE A 116 0.33 12.40 -20.28
C PHE A 116 0.46 13.86 -20.76
N LEU A 117 0.17 14.84 -19.89
CA LEU A 117 0.35 16.27 -20.20
C LEU A 117 1.81 16.76 -20.15
N ARG A 118 2.76 15.90 -19.74
CA ARG A 118 4.21 16.17 -19.73
C ARG A 118 4.95 15.53 -20.92
N CYS A 119 4.24 14.91 -21.87
CA CYS A 119 4.78 14.41 -23.13
C CYS A 119 4.32 15.24 -24.34
#